data_AF-A0A928R6Y5-F1
#
_entry.id   AF-A0A928R6Y5-F1
#
_cell.length_a   1.000
_cell.length_b   1.000
_cell.length_c   1.000
_cell.angle_alpha   90.00
_cell.angle_beta   90.00
_cell.angle_gamma   90.00
#
_symmetry.space_group_name_H-M   'P 1'
#
loop_
_entity.id
_entity.type
_entity.pdbx_description
1 polymer ?
#
loop_
_entity_poly.entity_id
_entity_poly.type
_entity_poly.pdbx_seq_one_letter_code
_entity_poly.pdbx_strand_id
1 'polypeptide(L)'
;MLRLLREKNMKTLIELFDVCQVENAIAGLRFCPEKIVFVGFKKMMSQKRKEAIIDFFEKRSENIKLEFEIVGQYDYNSIVERFNYIIDHNEDCGFDLTGGKEIVLAAMGEVSAKRNVPLFQINVRDGNIVKIKNCNEIIETAKNSMTIEDAVSLNCCSVLRNEKDDFSWDFNDEFKKDVEVLWGICKVNFGLWNYQSSIFESFEKLGSLCDDLSVRVSLSHMKKGGHNVFLNKRIIGSLLKHGLICEFVQGEDLLTFRYKNAQVRQCLVKAGNILEVYAFLLLREIEAETPGYYDDMDIGVYIDWDGVEHNENEKIAETRNEVDIMVMRDLVPVFVSCKNGEVHKEALYELDTVSKKFGGKYAKRFLLASYISHNEATEAHIRQRARDMDITVVALSDIDNLNRESFKRRLKNVIK
;
A
#
# COMPACT_ATOMS: atom_id res chain seq x y z
N MET A 1 -47.23 -18.58 11.06
CA MET A 1 -47.23 -19.25 9.75
C MET A 1 -45.90 -18.94 9.08
N LEU A 2 -44.89 -19.75 9.40
CA LEU A 2 -43.56 -19.72 8.79
C LEU A 2 -43.70 -19.95 7.28
N ARG A 3 -43.34 -18.95 6.48
CA ARG A 3 -43.01 -19.16 5.07
C ARG A 3 -41.54 -18.79 4.92
N LEU A 4 -40.70 -19.80 5.11
CA LEU A 4 -39.32 -19.86 4.64
C LEU A 4 -39.33 -19.57 3.14
N LEU A 5 -38.91 -18.37 2.74
CA LEU A 5 -38.30 -18.14 1.43
C LEU A 5 -36.79 -18.32 1.65
N ARG A 6 -36.32 -19.57 1.55
CA ARG A 6 -34.90 -19.83 1.29
C ARG A 6 -34.71 -19.61 -0.21
N GLU A 7 -34.30 -18.40 -0.59
CA GLU A 7 -33.87 -18.10 -1.95
C GLU A 7 -32.43 -18.62 -2.14
N LYS A 8 -32.16 -19.29 -3.26
CA LYS A 8 -30.92 -20.05 -3.52
C LYS A 8 -29.70 -19.14 -3.48
N ASN A 9 -28.83 -19.31 -2.48
CA ASN A 9 -27.44 -18.87 -2.61
C ASN A 9 -26.73 -19.77 -3.62
N MET A 10 -25.90 -19.17 -4.47
CA MET A 10 -24.97 -19.90 -5.34
C MET A 10 -24.09 -20.81 -4.47
N LYS A 11 -24.18 -22.13 -4.69
CA LYS A 11 -23.37 -23.09 -3.93
C LYS A 11 -21.97 -23.22 -4.49
N THR A 12 -21.85 -23.20 -5.82
CA THR A 12 -20.56 -23.35 -6.51
C THR A 12 -20.26 -22.13 -7.35
N LEU A 13 -19.18 -21.44 -7.03
CA LEU A 13 -18.62 -20.40 -7.89
C LEU A 13 -17.59 -21.03 -8.82
N ILE A 14 -17.69 -20.76 -10.12
CA ILE A 14 -16.67 -21.11 -11.09
C ILE A 14 -15.93 -19.82 -11.44
N GLU A 15 -14.68 -19.75 -10.99
CA GLU A 15 -13.82 -18.56 -11.03
C GLU A 15 -12.73 -18.72 -12.09
N LEU A 16 -12.39 -17.64 -12.80
CA LEU A 16 -11.29 -17.67 -13.76
C LEU A 16 -10.00 -17.27 -13.10
N PHE A 17 -9.05 -18.21 -13.03
CA PHE A 17 -7.76 -17.94 -12.39
C PHE A 17 -6.96 -16.92 -13.19
N ASP A 18 -6.75 -15.74 -12.60
CA ASP A 18 -6.00 -14.63 -13.17
C ASP A 18 -4.63 -14.41 -12.49
N VAL A 19 -3.76 -13.67 -13.18
CA VAL A 19 -2.52 -13.15 -12.59
C VAL A 19 -2.79 -12.03 -11.58
N CYS A 20 -3.86 -11.26 -11.78
CA CYS A 20 -4.29 -10.22 -10.86
C CYS A 20 -5.06 -10.85 -9.71
N GLN A 21 -4.39 -11.05 -8.57
CA GLN A 21 -4.91 -11.93 -7.53
C GLN A 21 -6.21 -11.45 -6.88
N VAL A 22 -6.49 -10.14 -6.88
CA VAL A 22 -7.76 -9.61 -6.39
C VAL A 22 -8.97 -10.12 -7.18
N GLU A 23 -8.80 -10.41 -8.48
CA GLU A 23 -9.85 -11.00 -9.31
C GLU A 23 -10.16 -12.43 -8.88
N ASN A 24 -9.15 -13.18 -8.39
CA ASN A 24 -9.33 -14.54 -7.86
C ASN A 24 -10.08 -14.55 -6.50
N ALA A 25 -10.14 -13.41 -5.82
CA ALA A 25 -10.67 -13.32 -4.46
C ALA A 25 -12.09 -12.71 -4.41
N ILE A 26 -12.36 -11.71 -5.25
CA ILE A 26 -13.51 -10.81 -5.08
C ILE A 26 -14.86 -11.52 -5.06
N ALA A 27 -15.15 -12.42 -6.00
CA ALA A 27 -16.44 -13.12 -6.02
C ALA A 27 -16.56 -14.14 -4.89
N GLY A 28 -15.46 -14.83 -4.55
CA GLY A 28 -15.43 -15.72 -3.40
C GLY A 28 -15.75 -15.01 -2.08
N LEU A 29 -15.19 -13.81 -1.87
CA LEU A 29 -15.50 -12.96 -0.72
C LEU A 29 -16.95 -12.46 -0.74
N ARG A 30 -17.46 -12.10 -1.93
CA ARG A 30 -18.76 -11.45 -2.07
C ARG A 30 -19.93 -12.40 -1.81
N PHE A 31 -19.81 -13.62 -2.32
CA PHE A 31 -20.91 -14.59 -2.33
C PHE A 31 -20.75 -15.70 -1.29
N CYS A 32 -19.54 -15.87 -0.72
CA CYS A 32 -19.23 -16.91 0.25
C CYS A 32 -19.82 -18.29 -0.13
N PRO A 33 -19.53 -18.81 -1.35
CA PRO A 33 -20.09 -20.08 -1.81
C PRO A 33 -19.58 -21.25 -0.96
N GLU A 34 -20.28 -22.39 -1.00
CA GLU A 34 -19.79 -23.63 -0.38
C GLU A 34 -18.51 -24.15 -1.10
N LYS A 35 -18.37 -23.81 -2.39
CA LYS A 35 -17.25 -24.26 -3.22
C LYS A 35 -16.84 -23.23 -4.26
N ILE A 36 -15.54 -23.11 -4.50
CA ILE A 36 -14.96 -22.35 -5.62
C ILE A 36 -14.15 -23.31 -6.50
N VAL A 37 -14.48 -23.36 -7.79
CA VAL A 37 -13.71 -24.10 -8.80
C VAL A 37 -12.96 -23.09 -9.66
N PHE A 38 -11.66 -22.97 -9.43
CA PHE A 38 -10.78 -22.14 -10.23
C PHE A 38 -10.42 -22.82 -11.54
N VAL A 39 -10.73 -22.19 -12.67
CA VAL A 39 -10.38 -22.68 -14.01
C VAL A 39 -9.29 -21.80 -14.59
N GLY A 40 -8.17 -22.39 -15.01
CA GLY A 40 -7.06 -21.61 -15.55
C GLY A 40 -6.00 -22.43 -16.29
N PHE A 41 -4.94 -21.75 -16.70
CA PHE A 41 -3.84 -22.39 -17.42
C PHE A 41 -2.72 -22.84 -16.49
N LYS A 42 -2.08 -23.97 -16.82
CA LYS A 42 -0.97 -24.54 -16.05
C LYS A 42 0.13 -23.53 -15.70
N LYS A 43 0.47 -22.62 -16.64
CA LYS A 43 1.51 -21.61 -16.44
C LYS A 43 1.15 -20.53 -15.42
N MET A 44 -0.13 -20.28 -15.19
CA MET A 44 -0.61 -19.24 -14.27
C MET A 44 -0.86 -19.79 -12.87
N MET A 45 -1.27 -21.06 -12.78
CA MET A 45 -1.64 -21.76 -11.54
C MET A 45 -0.44 -22.51 -10.93
N SER A 46 0.63 -21.79 -10.59
CA SER A 46 1.74 -22.38 -9.85
C SER A 46 1.30 -22.84 -8.46
N GLN A 47 2.01 -23.81 -7.88
CA GLN A 47 1.70 -24.34 -6.55
C GLN A 47 1.65 -23.23 -5.49
N LYS A 48 2.67 -22.35 -5.47
CA LYS A 48 2.75 -21.19 -4.58
C LYS A 48 1.53 -20.26 -4.64
N ARG A 49 0.98 -20.02 -5.85
CA ARG A 49 -0.20 -19.16 -6.01
C ARG A 49 -1.48 -19.84 -5.55
N LYS A 50 -1.59 -21.16 -5.76
CA LYS A 50 -2.72 -21.94 -5.23
C LYS A 50 -2.70 -21.91 -3.70
N GLU A 51 -1.54 -22.12 -3.09
CA GLU A 51 -1.33 -22.04 -1.64
C GLU A 51 -1.71 -20.66 -1.10
N ALA A 52 -1.26 -19.57 -1.73
CA ALA A 52 -1.64 -18.22 -1.33
C ALA A 52 -3.17 -17.98 -1.35
N ILE A 53 -3.88 -18.52 -2.35
CA ILE A 53 -5.35 -18.43 -2.42
C ILE A 53 -6.02 -19.33 -1.36
N ILE A 54 -5.49 -20.53 -1.13
CA ILE A 54 -5.97 -21.44 -0.07
C ILE A 54 -5.85 -20.74 1.29
N ASP A 55 -4.65 -20.28 1.65
CA ASP A 55 -4.38 -19.59 2.91
C ASP A 55 -5.28 -18.36 3.09
N PHE A 56 -5.51 -17.62 2.01
CA PHE A 56 -6.37 -16.43 2.01
C PHE A 56 -7.82 -16.75 2.39
N PHE A 57 -8.40 -17.80 1.80
CA PHE A 57 -9.78 -18.19 2.06
C PHE A 57 -9.94 -18.96 3.38
N GLU A 58 -8.97 -19.80 3.75
CA GLU A 58 -8.98 -20.53 5.03
C GLU A 58 -9.01 -19.58 6.23
N LYS A 59 -8.28 -18.45 6.17
CA LYS A 59 -8.31 -17.40 7.20
C LYS A 59 -9.69 -16.74 7.38
N ARG A 60 -10.59 -16.87 6.40
CA ARG A 60 -11.88 -16.14 6.36
C ARG A 60 -13.08 -17.04 6.54
N SER A 61 -13.00 -18.27 6.04
CA SER A 61 -14.09 -19.23 6.13
C SER A 61 -13.58 -20.66 6.00
N GLU A 62 -13.76 -21.44 7.06
CA GLU A 62 -13.43 -22.87 7.09
C GLU A 62 -14.32 -23.72 6.14
N ASN A 63 -15.40 -23.14 5.62
CA ASN A 63 -16.44 -23.86 4.89
C ASN A 63 -16.33 -23.77 3.37
N ILE A 64 -15.41 -22.96 2.82
CA ILE A 64 -15.27 -22.82 1.37
C ILE A 64 -14.31 -23.89 0.85
N LYS A 65 -14.83 -24.85 0.08
CA LYS A 65 -13.99 -25.85 -0.59
C LYS A 65 -13.38 -25.27 -1.86
N LEU A 66 -12.06 -25.35 -2.02
CA LEU A 66 -11.36 -24.90 -3.23
C LEU A 66 -10.95 -26.08 -4.12
N GLU A 67 -11.22 -25.97 -5.42
CA GLU A 67 -10.74 -26.90 -6.45
C GLU A 67 -10.08 -26.12 -7.59
N PHE A 68 -9.08 -26.75 -8.24
CA PHE A 68 -8.28 -26.11 -9.28
C PHE A 68 -8.25 -26.98 -10.54
N GLU A 69 -8.87 -26.50 -11.60
CA GLU A 69 -9.01 -27.18 -12.89
C GLU A 69 -8.13 -26.52 -13.95
N ILE A 70 -7.23 -27.32 -14.53
CA ILE A 70 -6.31 -26.86 -15.57
C ILE A 70 -6.89 -27.17 -16.96
N VAL A 71 -6.95 -26.14 -17.80
CA VAL A 71 -7.38 -26.25 -19.20
C VAL A 71 -6.26 -25.90 -20.19
N GLY A 72 -6.41 -26.34 -21.44
CA GLY A 72 -5.47 -26.05 -22.53
C GLY A 72 -5.68 -24.64 -23.11
N GLN A 73 -4.60 -23.87 -23.30
CA GLN A 73 -4.68 -22.48 -23.77
C GLN A 73 -5.20 -22.30 -25.22
N TYR A 74 -5.13 -23.35 -26.04
CA TYR A 74 -5.45 -23.27 -27.47
C TYR A 74 -6.47 -24.33 -27.92
N ASP A 75 -7.22 -24.90 -26.97
CA ASP A 75 -8.22 -25.92 -27.25
C ASP A 75 -9.59 -25.47 -26.71
N TYR A 76 -10.32 -24.72 -27.54
CA TYR A 76 -11.63 -24.20 -27.21
C TYR A 76 -12.63 -25.30 -26.82
N ASN A 77 -12.66 -26.39 -27.59
CA ASN A 77 -13.62 -27.47 -27.37
C ASN A 77 -13.34 -28.19 -26.05
N SER A 78 -12.06 -28.45 -25.74
CA SER A 78 -11.68 -29.03 -24.45
C SER A 78 -12.05 -28.13 -23.27
N ILE A 79 -11.93 -26.80 -23.40
CA ILE A 79 -12.40 -25.85 -22.37
C ILE A 79 -13.92 -25.95 -22.19
N VAL A 80 -14.69 -25.97 -23.29
CA VAL A 80 -16.15 -26.11 -23.25
C VAL A 80 -16.56 -27.44 -22.60
N GLU A 81 -15.93 -28.55 -22.97
CA GLU A 81 -16.16 -29.86 -22.36
C GLU A 81 -15.86 -29.83 -20.86
N ARG A 82 -14.76 -29.17 -20.44
CA ARG A 82 -14.41 -29.05 -19.03
C ARG A 82 -15.44 -28.25 -18.24
N PHE A 83 -15.93 -27.12 -18.77
CA PHE A 83 -16.99 -26.37 -18.09
C PHE A 83 -18.28 -27.19 -17.96
N ASN A 84 -18.69 -27.91 -19.01
CA ASN A 84 -19.84 -28.81 -18.93
C ASN A 84 -19.64 -29.88 -17.85
N TYR A 85 -18.45 -30.51 -17.80
CA TYR A 85 -18.11 -31.47 -16.76
C TYR A 85 -18.23 -30.86 -15.36
N ILE A 86 -17.69 -29.66 -15.12
CA ILE A 86 -17.79 -28.98 -13.81
C ILE A 86 -19.26 -28.74 -13.46
N ILE A 87 -20.08 -28.27 -14.41
CA ILE A 87 -21.52 -28.02 -14.19
C ILE A 87 -22.26 -29.33 -13.86
N ASP A 88 -21.94 -30.43 -14.53
CA ASP A 88 -22.62 -31.72 -14.33
C ASP A 88 -22.32 -32.34 -12.96
N HIS A 89 -21.22 -31.93 -12.29
CA HIS A 89 -20.76 -32.49 -11.03
C HIS A 89 -20.90 -31.53 -9.83
N ASN A 90 -21.54 -30.38 -10.02
CA ASN A 90 -21.70 -29.38 -8.97
C ASN A 90 -23.13 -28.78 -8.99
N GLU A 91 -23.66 -28.48 -7.81
CA GLU A 91 -24.98 -27.86 -7.67
C GLU A 91 -24.88 -26.34 -7.73
N ASP A 92 -25.94 -25.69 -8.25
CA ASP A 92 -26.16 -24.25 -8.20
C ASP A 92 -24.94 -23.41 -8.58
N CYS A 93 -24.36 -23.74 -9.74
CA CYS A 93 -23.18 -23.08 -10.28
C CYS A 93 -23.47 -21.63 -10.71
N GLY A 94 -22.49 -20.74 -10.56
CA GLY A 94 -22.43 -19.43 -11.21
C GLY A 94 -21.03 -19.13 -11.73
N PHE A 95 -20.95 -18.34 -12.79
CA PHE A 95 -19.70 -17.95 -13.44
C PHE A 95 -19.31 -16.52 -13.09
N ASP A 96 -18.08 -16.35 -12.60
CA ASP A 96 -17.43 -15.03 -12.53
C ASP A 96 -16.59 -14.78 -13.79
N LEU A 97 -16.89 -13.66 -14.45
CA LEU A 97 -16.21 -13.15 -15.63
C LEU A 97 -15.23 -12.01 -15.29
N THR A 98 -14.91 -11.78 -14.02
CA THR A 98 -14.05 -10.66 -13.60
C THR A 98 -12.63 -10.76 -14.15
N GLY A 99 -12.05 -11.96 -14.18
CA GLY A 99 -10.71 -12.21 -14.70
C GLY A 99 -10.64 -13.18 -15.87
N GLY A 100 -9.44 -13.67 -16.17
CA GLY A 100 -9.21 -14.71 -17.17
C GLY A 100 -8.85 -14.21 -18.57
N LYS A 101 -8.54 -15.17 -19.46
CA LYS A 101 -8.09 -14.91 -20.83
C LYS A 101 -9.20 -15.11 -21.86
N GLU A 102 -9.02 -14.48 -23.01
CA GLU A 102 -10.03 -14.28 -24.06
C GLU A 102 -10.71 -15.57 -24.51
N ILE A 103 -9.95 -16.66 -24.72
CA ILE A 103 -10.50 -17.94 -25.16
C ILE A 103 -11.37 -18.63 -24.11
N VAL A 104 -11.00 -18.51 -22.82
CA VAL A 104 -11.76 -19.12 -21.71
C VAL A 104 -13.03 -18.32 -21.46
N LEU A 105 -12.94 -16.99 -21.56
CA LEU A 105 -14.09 -16.08 -21.51
C LEU A 105 -15.11 -16.40 -22.61
N ALA A 106 -14.65 -16.62 -23.85
CA ALA A 106 -15.52 -17.00 -24.96
C ALA A 106 -16.21 -18.36 -24.73
N ALA A 107 -15.50 -19.35 -24.20
CA ALA A 107 -16.05 -20.66 -23.87
C ALA A 107 -17.07 -20.57 -22.71
N MET A 108 -16.75 -19.83 -21.65
CA MET A 108 -17.64 -19.58 -20.52
C MET A 108 -18.95 -18.92 -20.96
N GLY A 109 -18.87 -17.90 -21.83
CA GLY A 109 -20.05 -17.22 -22.38
C GLY A 109 -20.95 -18.17 -23.20
N GLU A 110 -20.35 -19.02 -24.04
CA GLU A 110 -21.09 -20.04 -24.78
C GLU A 110 -21.79 -21.03 -23.84
N VAL A 111 -21.06 -21.59 -22.88
CA VAL A 111 -21.59 -22.59 -21.95
C VAL A 111 -22.67 -21.99 -21.07
N SER A 112 -22.47 -20.78 -20.54
CA SER A 112 -23.48 -20.03 -19.80
C SER A 112 -24.79 -19.93 -20.58
N ALA A 113 -24.70 -19.54 -21.86
CA ALA A 113 -25.87 -19.40 -22.72
C ALA A 113 -26.60 -20.73 -22.97
N LYS A 114 -25.85 -21.82 -23.20
CA LYS A 114 -26.43 -23.15 -23.52
C LYS A 114 -27.00 -23.85 -22.29
N ARG A 115 -26.34 -23.70 -21.13
CA ARG A 115 -26.65 -24.43 -19.88
C ARG A 115 -27.49 -23.61 -18.90
N ASN A 116 -27.83 -22.38 -19.25
CA ASN A 116 -28.59 -21.44 -18.41
C ASN A 116 -27.90 -21.17 -17.04
N VAL A 117 -26.57 -21.07 -17.04
CA VAL A 117 -25.77 -20.77 -15.83
C VAL A 117 -25.66 -19.25 -15.66
N PRO A 118 -25.89 -18.69 -14.45
CA PRO A 118 -25.67 -17.28 -14.15
C PRO A 118 -24.26 -16.84 -14.51
N LEU A 119 -24.13 -15.71 -15.19
CA LEU A 119 -22.87 -15.11 -15.61
C LEU A 119 -22.88 -13.64 -15.20
N PHE A 120 -21.90 -13.27 -14.38
CA PHE A 120 -21.74 -11.91 -13.88
C PHE A 120 -20.28 -11.49 -13.94
N GLN A 121 -20.05 -10.21 -13.72
CA GLN A 121 -18.73 -9.62 -13.54
C GLN A 121 -18.78 -8.69 -12.34
N ILE A 122 -17.69 -8.57 -11.59
CA ILE A 122 -17.57 -7.60 -10.51
C ILE A 122 -16.57 -6.52 -10.92
N ASN A 123 -16.98 -5.25 -10.82
CA ASN A 123 -16.05 -4.15 -10.91
C ASN A 123 -15.26 -4.06 -9.61
N VAL A 124 -14.00 -4.48 -9.64
CA VAL A 124 -13.11 -4.48 -8.47
C VAL A 124 -12.94 -3.10 -7.82
N ARG A 125 -13.09 -2.00 -8.59
CA ARG A 125 -12.87 -0.65 -8.05
C ARG A 125 -13.99 -0.14 -7.15
N ASP A 126 -15.23 -0.50 -7.44
CA ASP A 126 -16.41 0.01 -6.73
C ASP A 126 -17.30 -1.12 -6.16
N GLY A 127 -16.94 -2.38 -6.39
CA GLY A 127 -17.66 -3.57 -5.94
C GLY A 127 -18.96 -3.85 -6.70
N ASN A 128 -19.29 -3.07 -7.74
CA ASN A 128 -20.55 -3.22 -8.45
C ASN A 128 -20.60 -4.53 -9.25
N ILE A 129 -21.67 -5.29 -9.06
CA ILE A 129 -21.91 -6.53 -9.81
C ILE A 129 -22.68 -6.21 -11.10
N VAL A 130 -22.05 -6.46 -12.23
CA VAL A 130 -22.67 -6.41 -13.55
C VAL A 130 -23.26 -7.78 -13.87
N LYS A 131 -24.59 -7.88 -13.82
CA LYS A 131 -25.32 -9.08 -14.24
C LYS A 131 -25.31 -9.16 -15.77
N ILE A 132 -24.66 -10.16 -16.32
CA ILE A 132 -24.52 -10.31 -17.78
C ILE A 132 -25.64 -11.18 -18.33
N LYS A 133 -25.81 -12.39 -17.78
CA LYS A 133 -26.77 -13.36 -18.32
C LYS A 133 -27.24 -14.37 -17.28
N ASN A 134 -28.51 -14.78 -17.38
CA ASN A 134 -29.14 -15.79 -16.52
C ASN A 134 -29.02 -15.50 -15.01
N CYS A 135 -28.80 -14.24 -14.63
CA CYS A 135 -28.72 -13.82 -13.23
C CYS A 135 -30.11 -13.45 -12.73
N ASN A 136 -30.61 -14.15 -11.72
CA ASN A 136 -31.76 -13.71 -10.93
C ASN A 136 -31.31 -12.62 -9.92
N GLU A 137 -32.07 -12.41 -8.84
CA GLU A 137 -31.56 -11.65 -7.70
C GLU A 137 -30.33 -12.38 -7.15
N ILE A 138 -29.18 -11.70 -7.20
CA ILE A 138 -27.94 -12.17 -6.62
C ILE A 138 -27.93 -11.58 -5.22
N ILE A 139 -27.99 -12.43 -4.20
CA ILE A 139 -28.00 -11.99 -2.80
C ILE A 139 -26.54 -11.86 -2.36
N GLU A 140 -26.19 -10.66 -1.90
CA GLU A 140 -24.88 -10.35 -1.35
C GLU A 140 -24.85 -10.74 0.12
N THR A 141 -23.78 -11.41 0.56
CA THR A 141 -23.75 -12.01 1.90
C THR A 141 -22.70 -11.39 2.83
N ALA A 142 -21.72 -10.62 2.32
CA ALA A 142 -20.62 -10.13 3.15
C ALA A 142 -20.06 -8.75 2.77
N LYS A 143 -19.38 -8.13 3.76
CA LYS A 143 -18.49 -6.97 3.59
C LYS A 143 -17.18 -7.47 2.96
N ASN A 144 -16.73 -6.85 1.87
CA ASN A 144 -15.53 -7.26 1.14
C ASN A 144 -14.39 -6.29 1.46
N SER A 145 -13.52 -6.68 2.37
CA SER A 145 -12.30 -5.93 2.63
C SER A 145 -11.11 -6.87 2.75
N MET A 146 -9.93 -6.37 2.39
CA MET A 146 -8.64 -7.02 2.63
C MET A 146 -7.79 -6.13 3.54
N THR A 147 -7.03 -6.75 4.44
CA THR A 147 -5.93 -6.06 5.13
C THR A 147 -4.73 -5.90 4.18
N ILE A 148 -3.73 -5.13 4.62
CA ILE A 148 -2.46 -5.00 3.91
C ILE A 148 -1.77 -6.36 3.79
N GLU A 149 -1.74 -7.15 4.88
CA GLU A 149 -1.19 -8.51 4.88
C GLU A 149 -1.91 -9.42 3.90
N ASP A 150 -3.22 -9.31 3.79
CA ASP A 150 -3.99 -10.08 2.82
C ASP A 150 -3.58 -9.75 1.38
N ALA A 151 -3.51 -8.46 1.04
CA ALA A 151 -3.12 -8.02 -0.31
C ALA A 151 -1.68 -8.46 -0.66
N VAL A 152 -0.76 -8.44 0.31
CA VAL A 152 0.63 -8.85 0.11
C VAL A 152 0.75 -10.38 0.02
N SER A 153 0.15 -11.10 0.97
CA SER A 153 0.20 -12.57 1.05
C SER A 153 -0.45 -13.27 -0.13
N LEU A 154 -1.57 -12.73 -0.62
CA LEU A 154 -2.25 -13.24 -1.81
C LEU A 154 -1.35 -13.17 -3.07
N ASN A 155 -0.40 -12.23 -3.11
CA ASN A 155 0.61 -12.11 -4.16
C ASN A 155 1.90 -12.91 -3.90
N CYS A 156 1.84 -13.85 -2.95
CA CYS A 156 2.91 -14.78 -2.56
C CYS A 156 4.13 -14.09 -1.92
N CYS A 157 3.89 -13.03 -1.16
CA CYS A 157 4.87 -12.17 -0.50
C CYS A 157 4.52 -12.04 1.00
N SER A 158 5.39 -11.43 1.81
CA SER A 158 5.12 -11.20 3.24
C SER A 158 5.35 -9.74 3.64
N VAL A 159 4.57 -9.26 4.61
CA VAL A 159 4.85 -8.00 5.30
C VAL A 159 5.83 -8.31 6.42
N LEU A 160 6.98 -7.64 6.41
CA LEU A 160 7.97 -7.77 7.46
C LEU A 160 7.52 -6.93 8.67
N ARG A 161 7.51 -7.55 9.85
CA ARG A 161 7.11 -6.93 11.11
C ARG A 161 8.26 -7.08 12.09
N ASN A 162 8.76 -5.96 12.63
CA ASN A 162 9.77 -5.93 13.70
C ASN A 162 11.10 -6.62 13.33
N GLU A 163 11.68 -6.29 12.18
CA GLU A 163 13.09 -6.63 11.97
C GLU A 163 13.99 -5.90 12.99
N LYS A 164 15.20 -6.42 13.23
CA LYS A 164 16.15 -5.84 14.21
C LYS A 164 16.48 -4.35 13.97
N ASP A 165 16.25 -3.86 12.75
CA ASP A 165 16.52 -2.47 12.34
C ASP A 165 15.25 -1.62 12.13
N ASP A 166 14.06 -2.17 12.39
CA ASP A 166 12.79 -1.48 12.12
C ASP A 166 12.40 -0.52 13.25
N PHE A 167 12.19 0.74 12.88
CA PHE A 167 11.77 1.76 13.84
C PHE A 167 10.25 1.71 14.05
N SER A 168 9.80 1.41 15.26
CA SER A 168 8.38 1.43 15.61
C SER A 168 7.93 2.80 16.11
N TRP A 169 6.83 3.32 15.55
CA TRP A 169 6.21 4.57 15.97
C TRP A 169 5.17 4.31 17.07
N ASP A 170 5.30 5.03 18.19
CA ASP A 170 4.25 5.17 19.21
C ASP A 170 3.51 6.49 19.01
N PHE A 171 2.37 6.41 18.33
CA PHE A 171 1.46 7.54 18.06
C PHE A 171 0.59 7.92 19.27
N ASN A 172 1.22 8.08 20.43
CA ASN A 172 0.58 8.65 21.61
C ASN A 172 0.30 10.16 21.43
N ASP A 173 -0.51 10.74 22.32
CA ASP A 173 -0.93 12.14 22.20
C ASP A 173 0.20 13.15 22.39
N GLU A 174 1.29 12.77 23.06
CA GLU A 174 2.48 13.61 23.16
C GLU A 174 3.20 13.69 21.81
N PHE A 175 3.45 12.54 21.18
CA PHE A 175 4.15 12.50 19.90
C PHE A 175 3.33 13.16 18.78
N LYS A 176 1.99 13.01 18.78
CA LYS A 176 1.13 13.77 17.84
C LYS A 176 1.35 15.28 17.94
N LYS A 177 1.47 15.82 19.16
CA LYS A 177 1.76 17.26 19.37
C LYS A 177 3.16 17.62 18.89
N ASP A 178 4.15 16.77 19.13
CA ASP A 178 5.50 16.97 18.62
C ASP A 178 5.53 17.02 17.08
N VAL A 179 4.79 16.12 16.42
CA VAL A 179 4.64 16.09 14.96
C VAL A 179 4.03 17.38 14.43
N GLU A 180 2.97 17.92 15.07
CA GLU A 180 2.40 19.22 14.66
C GLU A 180 3.41 20.36 14.72
N VAL A 181 4.26 20.38 15.75
CA VAL A 181 5.33 21.39 15.88
C VAL A 181 6.40 21.18 14.83
N LEU A 182 6.91 19.94 14.67
CA LEU A 182 7.93 19.59 13.69
C LEU A 182 7.45 19.90 12.27
N TRP A 183 6.23 19.52 11.92
CA TRP A 183 5.60 19.84 10.65
C TRP A 183 5.45 21.36 10.47
N GLY A 184 5.04 22.06 11.52
CA GLY A 184 4.96 23.53 11.54
C GLY A 184 6.29 24.22 11.26
N ILE A 185 7.42 23.63 11.65
CA ILE A 185 8.77 24.11 11.32
C ILE A 185 9.13 23.73 9.88
N CYS A 186 8.95 22.46 9.52
CA CYS A 186 9.32 21.90 8.22
C CYS A 186 8.64 22.65 7.06
N LYS A 187 7.33 22.85 7.16
CA LYS A 187 6.51 23.44 6.08
C LYS A 187 6.83 24.90 5.75
N VAL A 188 7.55 25.61 6.62
CA VAL A 188 7.99 26.99 6.36
C VAL A 188 9.01 27.02 5.24
N ASN A 189 9.92 26.03 5.20
CA ASN A 189 10.94 25.90 4.17
C ASN A 189 11.47 24.47 4.14
N PHE A 190 10.93 23.65 3.25
CA PHE A 190 11.30 22.24 3.10
C PHE A 190 12.78 22.05 2.75
N GLY A 191 13.34 22.88 1.85
CA GLY A 191 14.75 22.78 1.47
C GLY A 191 15.70 23.06 2.63
N LEU A 192 15.38 24.07 3.45
CA LEU A 192 16.15 24.38 4.65
C LEU A 192 16.00 23.28 5.72
N TRP A 193 14.80 22.72 5.89
CA TRP A 193 14.57 21.55 6.75
C TRP A 193 15.47 20.39 6.33
N ASN A 194 15.42 19.99 5.06
CA ASN A 194 16.22 18.90 4.52
C ASN A 194 17.73 19.13 4.72
N TYR A 195 18.19 20.36 4.50
CA TYR A 195 19.57 20.73 4.76
C TYR A 195 19.91 20.53 6.25
N GLN A 196 19.10 21.04 7.18
CA GLN A 196 19.33 20.83 8.61
C GLN A 196 19.25 19.35 9.02
N SER A 197 18.34 18.57 8.45
CA SER A 197 18.26 17.13 8.70
C SER A 197 19.53 16.41 8.28
N SER A 198 20.09 16.73 7.11
CA SER A 198 21.37 16.18 6.67
C SER A 198 22.54 16.53 7.60
N ILE A 199 22.42 17.67 8.31
CA ILE A 199 23.41 18.08 9.33
C ILE A 199 23.23 17.25 10.59
N PHE A 200 22.00 17.07 11.09
CA PHE A 200 21.73 16.20 12.24
C PHE A 200 22.20 14.76 11.98
N GLU A 201 21.92 14.21 10.80
CA GLU A 201 22.42 12.90 10.38
C GLU A 201 23.96 12.85 10.38
N SER A 202 24.61 13.91 9.87
CA SER A 202 26.08 14.01 9.90
C SER A 202 26.64 14.10 11.31
N PHE A 203 25.93 14.76 12.24
CA PHE A 203 26.35 14.84 13.63
C PHE A 203 26.32 13.49 14.33
N GLU A 204 25.37 12.62 13.99
CA GLU A 204 25.34 11.26 14.53
C GLU A 204 26.44 10.38 13.97
N LYS A 205 26.78 10.54 12.68
CA LYS A 205 27.86 9.77 12.05
C LYS A 205 29.25 10.20 12.51
N LEU A 206 29.46 11.49 12.75
CA LEU A 206 30.76 12.07 13.08
C LEU A 206 30.96 12.33 14.58
N GLY A 207 29.87 12.38 15.34
CA GLY A 207 29.88 12.58 16.78
C GLY A 207 30.03 11.27 17.54
N SER A 208 30.30 11.39 18.84
CA SER A 208 30.10 10.30 19.78
C SER A 208 28.67 10.37 20.31
N LEU A 209 27.88 9.34 20.08
CA LEU A 209 26.65 9.12 20.83
C LEU A 209 27.05 8.80 22.27
N CYS A 210 26.75 9.72 23.20
CA CYS A 210 27.00 9.49 24.62
C CYS A 210 25.96 8.52 25.21
N ASP A 211 24.78 8.49 24.59
CA ASP A 211 23.72 7.49 24.68
C ASP A 211 22.89 7.53 23.37
N ASP A 212 21.79 6.78 23.29
CA ASP A 212 20.96 6.67 22.08
C ASP A 212 20.30 7.98 21.61
N LEU A 213 20.33 9.05 22.43
CA LEU A 213 19.66 10.33 22.15
C LEU A 213 20.58 11.55 22.25
N SER A 214 21.77 11.41 22.82
CA SER A 214 22.68 12.51 23.12
C SER A 214 23.83 12.55 22.14
N VAL A 215 23.92 13.67 21.43
CA VAL A 215 24.94 13.91 20.40
C VAL A 215 26.02 14.82 20.96
N ARG A 216 27.27 14.40 20.79
CA ARG A 216 28.46 15.23 21.04
C ARG A 216 29.34 15.22 19.80
N VAL A 217 29.52 16.39 19.18
CA VAL A 217 30.29 16.53 17.94
C VAL A 217 31.26 17.70 18.04
N SER A 218 32.49 17.50 17.55
CA SER A 218 33.44 18.60 17.43
C SER A 218 33.07 19.50 16.26
N LEU A 219 33.07 20.80 16.50
CA LEU A 219 32.83 21.83 15.49
C LEU A 219 33.91 21.83 14.40
N SER A 220 35.10 21.29 14.68
CA SER A 220 36.15 21.08 13.67
C SER A 220 35.75 20.08 12.57
N HIS A 221 34.89 19.11 12.89
CA HIS A 221 34.33 18.15 11.93
C HIS A 221 33.16 18.74 11.12
N MET A 222 32.68 19.94 11.46
CA MET A 222 31.59 20.62 10.76
C MET A 222 32.06 21.34 9.49
N LYS A 223 32.82 20.65 8.65
CA LYS A 223 33.24 21.13 7.33
C LYS A 223 32.75 20.18 6.24
N LYS A 224 31.87 20.65 5.36
CA LYS A 224 31.42 19.89 4.17
C LYS A 224 31.97 20.58 2.92
N GLY A 225 32.86 19.89 2.19
CA GLY A 225 33.53 20.46 1.01
C GLY A 225 34.38 21.71 1.30
N GLY A 226 34.95 21.82 2.51
CA GLY A 226 35.75 22.98 2.93
C GLY A 226 34.96 24.16 3.49
N HIS A 227 33.63 24.12 3.45
CA HIS A 227 32.75 25.15 4.02
C HIS A 227 32.19 24.75 5.39
N ASN A 228 32.05 25.75 6.27
CA ASN A 228 31.43 25.55 7.58
C ASN A 228 29.96 25.14 7.43
N VAL A 229 29.59 24.09 8.14
CA VAL A 229 28.19 23.66 8.26
C VAL A 229 27.44 24.64 9.16
N PHE A 230 26.25 25.08 8.75
CA PHE A 230 25.49 26.11 9.45
C PHE A 230 24.23 25.55 10.11
N LEU A 231 24.14 25.70 11.42
CA LEU A 231 22.90 25.49 12.17
C LEU A 231 22.00 26.72 12.06
N ASN A 232 20.80 26.50 11.53
CA ASN A 232 19.84 27.57 11.36
C ASN A 232 19.24 27.98 12.71
N LYS A 233 19.57 29.19 13.16
CA LYS A 233 19.12 29.74 14.45
C LYS A 233 17.60 29.72 14.65
N ARG A 234 16.81 29.89 13.58
CA ARG A 234 15.34 29.87 13.68
C ARG A 234 14.82 28.45 13.92
N ILE A 235 15.34 27.47 13.18
CA ILE A 235 14.98 26.06 13.38
C ILE A 235 15.42 25.61 14.77
N ILE A 236 16.70 25.78 15.12
CA ILE A 236 17.21 25.40 16.45
C ILE A 236 16.45 26.11 17.57
N GLY A 237 16.26 27.42 17.46
CA GLY A 237 15.49 28.17 18.45
C GLY A 237 14.05 27.65 18.61
N SER A 238 13.41 27.23 17.53
CA SER A 238 12.07 26.62 17.59
C SER A 238 12.10 25.23 18.22
N LEU A 239 13.09 24.40 17.90
CA LEU A 239 13.24 23.06 18.49
C LEU A 239 13.49 23.16 20.01
N LEU A 240 14.36 24.07 20.45
CA LEU A 240 14.62 24.35 21.86
C LEU A 240 13.38 24.88 22.59
N LYS A 241 12.70 25.86 21.98
CA LYS A 241 11.49 26.48 22.55
C LYS A 241 10.41 25.44 22.86
N HIS A 242 10.26 24.42 22.02
CA HIS A 242 9.24 23.37 22.18
C HIS A 242 9.79 22.10 22.82
N GLY A 243 11.04 22.09 23.30
CA GLY A 243 11.63 20.93 23.98
C GLY A 243 11.84 19.70 23.09
N LEU A 244 11.93 19.88 21.77
CA LEU A 244 12.22 18.81 20.81
C LEU A 244 13.72 18.47 20.78
N ILE A 245 14.55 19.47 21.07
CA ILE A 245 15.96 19.33 21.43
C ILE A 245 16.13 19.94 22.83
N CYS A 246 16.90 19.25 23.66
CA CYS A 246 17.22 19.63 25.03
C CYS A 246 18.75 19.71 25.20
N GLU A 247 19.19 20.29 26.33
CA GLU A 247 20.60 20.28 26.76
C GLU A 247 21.58 20.81 25.69
N PHE A 248 21.13 21.77 24.89
CA PHE A 248 21.91 22.33 23.80
C PHE A 248 22.99 23.28 24.32
N VAL A 249 24.24 22.90 24.10
CA VAL A 249 25.43 23.69 24.44
C VAL A 249 26.33 23.77 23.22
N GLN A 250 26.58 24.98 22.75
CA GLN A 250 27.50 25.25 21.64
C GLN A 250 28.67 26.09 22.18
N GLY A 251 29.84 25.46 22.31
CA GLY A 251 31.10 26.11 22.62
C GLY A 251 31.86 26.53 21.36
N GLU A 252 33.16 26.83 21.49
CA GLU A 252 34.03 27.16 20.36
C GLU A 252 34.42 25.93 19.53
N ASP A 253 34.67 24.80 20.19
CA ASP A 253 35.15 23.56 19.55
C ASP A 253 34.17 22.38 19.63
N LEU A 254 33.13 22.47 20.46
CA LEU A 254 32.23 21.36 20.77
C LEU A 254 30.76 21.79 20.73
N LEU A 255 29.93 20.94 20.15
CA LEU A 255 28.47 21.03 20.20
C LEU A 255 27.93 19.78 20.90
N THR A 256 27.06 20.00 21.89
CA THR A 256 26.29 18.92 22.53
C THR A 256 24.81 19.26 22.55
N PHE A 257 23.96 18.25 22.35
CA PHE A 257 22.52 18.36 22.55
C PHE A 257 21.91 16.97 22.73
N ARG A 258 20.67 16.92 23.21
CA ARG A 258 19.89 15.69 23.37
C ARG A 258 18.57 15.80 22.61
N TYR A 259 18.21 14.77 21.85
CA TYR A 259 16.85 14.67 21.29
C TYR A 259 15.83 14.38 22.40
N LYS A 260 14.62 14.91 22.28
CA LYS A 260 13.53 14.64 23.24
C LYS A 260 13.29 13.13 23.45
N ASN A 261 13.19 12.39 22.34
CA ASN A 261 12.99 10.95 22.30
C ASN A 261 13.39 10.40 20.92
N ALA A 262 13.34 9.08 20.76
CA ALA A 262 13.76 8.41 19.53
C ALA A 262 12.89 8.77 18.31
N GLN A 263 11.59 9.03 18.50
CA GLN A 263 10.68 9.39 17.39
C GLN A 263 10.97 10.79 16.84
N VAL A 264 11.23 11.75 17.74
CA VAL A 264 11.68 13.11 17.36
C VAL A 264 13.03 13.06 16.67
N ARG A 265 13.96 12.23 17.17
CA ARG A 265 15.24 11.98 16.50
C ARG A 265 15.04 11.51 15.07
N GLN A 266 14.21 10.49 14.82
CA GLN A 266 13.95 9.97 13.47
C GLN A 266 13.45 11.07 12.51
N CYS A 267 12.53 11.92 12.96
CA CYS A 267 12.03 13.03 12.16
C CYS A 267 13.11 14.08 11.83
N LEU A 268 14.09 14.27 12.73
CA LEU A 268 15.15 15.26 12.55
C LEU A 268 16.30 14.74 11.69
N VAL A 269 16.65 13.46 11.76
CA VAL A 269 17.79 12.90 11.01
C VAL A 269 17.42 12.44 9.61
N LYS A 270 16.18 11.97 9.41
CA LYS A 270 15.65 11.60 8.09
C LYS A 270 14.62 12.63 7.65
N ALA A 271 15.00 13.44 6.67
CA ALA A 271 14.19 14.58 6.22
C ALA A 271 12.79 14.20 5.74
N GLY A 272 12.62 13.00 5.16
CA GLY A 272 11.36 12.47 4.62
C GLY A 272 10.32 12.11 5.68
N ASN A 273 10.77 11.53 6.81
CA ASN A 273 9.90 10.92 7.82
C ASN A 273 8.80 11.85 8.33
N ILE A 274 9.08 13.15 8.48
CA ILE A 274 8.07 14.09 8.99
C ILE A 274 6.86 14.22 8.05
N LEU A 275 7.07 14.12 6.73
CA LEU A 275 5.98 14.18 5.74
C LEU A 275 5.12 12.91 5.81
N GLU A 276 5.76 11.75 5.92
CA GLU A 276 5.12 10.43 6.03
C GLU A 276 4.27 10.35 7.30
N VAL A 277 4.88 10.64 8.44
CA VAL A 277 4.22 10.64 9.74
C VAL A 277 3.05 11.63 9.77
N TYR A 278 3.23 12.83 9.23
CA TYR A 278 2.16 13.82 9.18
C TYR A 278 1.00 13.37 8.27
N ALA A 279 1.29 12.85 7.08
CA ALA A 279 0.26 12.33 6.18
C ALA A 279 -0.50 11.15 6.79
N PHE A 280 0.20 10.24 7.47
CA PHE A 280 -0.39 9.13 8.21
C PHE A 280 -1.35 9.61 9.32
N LEU A 281 -0.94 10.62 10.12
CA LEU A 281 -1.82 11.20 11.13
C LEU A 281 -3.07 11.86 10.52
N LEU A 282 -2.93 12.56 9.38
CA LEU A 282 -4.08 13.12 8.67
C LEU A 282 -5.03 12.04 8.18
N LEU A 283 -4.53 10.90 7.69
CA LEU A 283 -5.38 9.77 7.30
C LEU A 283 -6.11 9.16 8.50
N ARG A 284 -5.46 9.03 9.66
CA ARG A 284 -6.12 8.61 10.89
C ARG A 284 -7.22 9.57 11.33
N GLU A 285 -7.00 10.88 11.18
CA GLU A 285 -8.05 11.88 11.43
C GLU A 285 -9.22 11.73 10.47
N ILE A 286 -8.96 11.47 9.19
CA ILE A 286 -10.00 11.23 8.19
C ILE A 286 -10.87 10.04 8.58
N GLU A 287 -10.27 8.95 9.04
CA GLU A 287 -11.00 7.78 9.55
C GLU A 287 -11.79 8.09 10.82
N ALA A 288 -11.21 8.84 11.76
CA ALA A 288 -11.91 9.26 12.97
C ALA A 288 -13.12 10.19 12.68
N GLU A 289 -12.99 11.07 11.68
CA GLU A 289 -14.07 11.95 11.20
C GLU A 289 -15.13 11.19 10.38
N THR A 290 -14.75 10.14 9.67
CA THR A 290 -15.61 9.38 8.76
C THR A 290 -15.28 7.89 8.87
N PRO A 291 -15.77 7.19 9.91
CA PRO A 291 -15.45 5.77 10.11
C PRO A 291 -15.81 4.91 8.90
N GLY A 292 -14.92 3.99 8.54
CA GLY A 292 -14.99 3.19 7.33
C GLY A 292 -14.57 3.98 6.07
N TYR A 293 -13.68 4.97 6.21
CA TYR A 293 -13.04 5.66 5.08
C TYR A 293 -11.97 4.81 4.41
N TYR A 294 -11.37 3.90 5.15
CA TYR A 294 -10.56 2.79 4.64
C TYR A 294 -10.74 1.59 5.58
N ASP A 295 -10.28 0.42 5.16
CA ASP A 295 -10.41 -0.82 5.94
C ASP A 295 -9.14 -1.16 6.71
N ASP A 296 -7.98 -0.79 6.18
CA ASP A 296 -6.69 -0.97 6.83
C ASP A 296 -5.68 0.11 6.36
N MET A 297 -4.71 0.44 7.20
CA MET A 297 -3.66 1.40 6.88
C MET A 297 -2.43 1.20 7.75
N ASP A 298 -1.27 1.35 7.14
CA ASP A 298 0.00 1.33 7.85
C ASP A 298 1.07 2.23 7.21
N ILE A 299 2.11 2.56 7.99
CA ILE A 299 3.23 3.43 7.62
C ILE A 299 4.54 2.63 7.62
N GLY A 300 5.42 2.89 6.66
CA GLY A 300 6.72 2.20 6.56
C GLY A 300 6.55 0.70 6.34
N VAL A 301 5.71 0.30 5.39
CA VAL A 301 5.39 -1.11 5.14
C VAL A 301 6.53 -1.75 4.37
N TYR A 302 7.32 -2.58 5.06
CA TYR A 302 8.35 -3.40 4.43
C TYR A 302 7.76 -4.70 3.89
N ILE A 303 8.02 -4.96 2.61
CA ILE A 303 7.49 -6.12 1.90
C ILE A 303 8.64 -6.96 1.36
N ASP A 304 8.67 -8.23 1.73
CA ASP A 304 9.54 -9.24 1.12
C ASP A 304 8.82 -9.97 -0.03
N TRP A 305 9.49 -10.02 -1.17
CA TRP A 305 8.90 -10.44 -2.44
C TRP A 305 8.80 -11.94 -2.62
N ASP A 306 9.61 -12.72 -1.92
CA ASP A 306 9.50 -14.18 -1.97
C ASP A 306 8.77 -14.75 -0.75
N GLY A 307 8.55 -13.97 0.30
CA GLY A 307 7.74 -14.39 1.45
C GLY A 307 8.35 -15.58 2.19
N VAL A 308 9.65 -15.80 2.03
CA VAL A 308 10.39 -16.89 2.67
C VAL A 308 11.36 -16.26 3.65
N GLU A 309 11.32 -16.70 4.91
CA GLU A 309 12.39 -16.39 5.84
C GLU A 309 13.65 -17.16 5.43
N HIS A 310 14.62 -16.49 4.83
CA HIS A 310 15.92 -17.09 4.54
C HIS A 310 16.78 -17.07 5.81
N ASN A 311 17.54 -18.14 6.02
CA ASN A 311 18.53 -18.14 7.09
C ASN A 311 19.62 -17.12 6.77
N GLU A 312 20.04 -16.30 7.74
CA GLU A 312 21.13 -15.29 7.58
C GLU A 312 22.46 -15.90 7.03
N ASN A 313 22.64 -17.21 7.16
CA ASN A 313 23.80 -17.95 6.67
C ASN A 313 23.73 -18.31 5.16
N GLU A 314 22.53 -18.29 4.58
CA GLU A 314 22.32 -18.48 3.16
C GLU A 314 22.44 -17.12 2.49
N LYS A 315 23.51 -16.89 1.72
CA LYS A 315 23.73 -15.62 0.98
C LYS A 315 22.76 -15.50 -0.20
N ILE A 316 21.47 -15.54 0.07
CA ILE A 316 20.41 -15.38 -0.90
C ILE A 316 20.12 -13.89 -1.01
N ALA A 317 20.08 -13.39 -2.24
CA ALA A 317 19.75 -12.00 -2.49
C ALA A 317 18.23 -11.82 -2.36
N GLU A 318 17.79 -11.20 -1.27
CA GLU A 318 16.39 -10.89 -1.03
C GLU A 318 15.98 -9.58 -1.71
N THR A 319 14.78 -9.56 -2.27
CA THR A 319 14.18 -8.33 -2.82
C THR A 319 13.17 -7.80 -1.83
N ARG A 320 13.50 -6.67 -1.20
CA ARG A 320 12.65 -5.98 -0.24
C ARG A 320 12.32 -4.58 -0.72
N ASN A 321 11.09 -4.13 -0.50
CA ASN A 321 10.69 -2.75 -0.75
C ASN A 321 9.99 -2.17 0.48
N GLU A 322 10.19 -0.88 0.71
CA GLU A 322 9.45 -0.09 1.67
C GLU A 322 8.37 0.71 0.93
N VAL A 323 7.15 0.70 1.46
CA VAL A 323 6.07 1.58 1.04
C VAL A 323 5.79 2.56 2.16
N ASP A 324 6.03 3.84 1.90
CA ASP A 324 5.95 4.90 2.92
C ASP A 324 4.59 4.88 3.66
N ILE A 325 3.46 4.83 2.95
CA ILE A 325 2.14 4.54 3.54
C ILE A 325 1.35 3.64 2.59
N MET A 326 0.75 2.58 3.12
CA MET A 326 -0.17 1.72 2.38
C MET A 326 -1.56 1.80 3.02
N VAL A 327 -2.60 1.91 2.19
CA VAL A 327 -4.00 1.97 2.63
C VAL A 327 -4.80 0.93 1.85
N MET A 328 -5.68 0.21 2.51
CA MET A 328 -6.65 -0.68 1.88
C MET A 328 -8.04 -0.06 1.90
N ARG A 329 -8.66 0.05 0.72
CA ARG A 329 -10.06 0.41 0.57
C ARG A 329 -10.77 -0.70 -0.16
N ASP A 330 -11.67 -1.38 0.53
CA ASP A 330 -12.31 -2.61 0.08
C ASP A 330 -11.24 -3.63 -0.33
N LEU A 331 -11.08 -3.86 -1.64
CA LEU A 331 -10.09 -4.79 -2.18
C LEU A 331 -8.93 -4.09 -2.92
N VAL A 332 -8.95 -2.75 -2.97
CA VAL A 332 -8.00 -1.96 -3.74
C VAL A 332 -6.93 -1.36 -2.83
N PRO A 333 -5.66 -1.74 -3.00
CA PRO A 333 -4.57 -1.10 -2.30
C PRO A 333 -4.24 0.27 -2.90
N VAL A 334 -3.95 1.22 -2.02
CA VAL A 334 -3.47 2.56 -2.32
C VAL A 334 -2.06 2.69 -1.79
N PHE A 335 -1.11 2.94 -2.69
CA PHE A 335 0.29 3.14 -2.37
C PHE A 335 0.59 4.63 -2.35
N VAL A 336 1.03 5.13 -1.21
CA VAL A 336 1.42 6.53 -1.04
C VAL A 336 2.93 6.57 -0.86
N SER A 337 3.64 7.16 -1.83
CA SER A 337 5.04 7.52 -1.64
C SER A 337 5.16 8.99 -1.28
N CYS A 338 5.88 9.29 -0.22
CA CYS A 338 6.16 10.63 0.27
C CYS A 338 7.57 11.06 -0.17
N LYS A 339 7.68 12.26 -0.74
CA LYS A 339 8.96 12.87 -1.11
C LYS A 339 9.04 14.28 -0.55
N ASN A 340 9.82 14.42 0.54
CA ASN A 340 10.11 15.74 1.07
C ASN A 340 11.33 16.33 0.35
N GLY A 341 11.14 16.92 -0.83
CA GLY A 341 12.23 17.46 -1.65
C GLY A 341 11.95 17.29 -3.15
N GLU A 342 12.98 17.52 -3.97
CA GLU A 342 12.89 17.33 -5.42
C GLU A 342 12.56 15.86 -5.78
N VAL A 343 11.64 15.69 -6.72
CA VAL A 343 11.16 14.39 -7.16
C VAL A 343 11.95 13.96 -8.40
N HIS A 344 12.59 12.80 -8.29
CA HIS A 344 13.25 12.16 -9.42
C HIS A 344 12.34 11.08 -10.07
N LYS A 345 12.59 10.77 -11.34
CA LYS A 345 11.77 9.82 -12.13
C LYS A 345 11.78 8.41 -11.53
N GLU A 346 12.85 8.05 -10.84
CA GLU A 346 13.06 6.77 -10.16
C GLU A 346 11.94 6.49 -9.15
N ALA A 347 11.48 7.51 -8.43
CA ALA A 347 10.37 7.40 -7.49
C ALA A 347 9.05 6.97 -8.17
N LEU A 348 8.81 7.42 -9.41
CA LEU A 348 7.64 7.01 -10.19
C LEU A 348 7.74 5.53 -10.61
N TYR A 349 8.93 5.11 -11.07
CA TYR A 349 9.15 3.73 -11.51
C TYR A 349 9.09 2.73 -10.36
N GLU A 350 9.66 3.09 -9.21
CA GLU A 350 9.60 2.29 -7.99
C GLU A 350 8.15 2.12 -7.53
N LEU A 351 7.41 3.23 -7.38
CA LEU A 351 6.02 3.22 -6.98
C LEU A 351 5.16 2.39 -7.94
N ASP A 352 5.36 2.54 -9.26
CA ASP A 352 4.65 1.77 -10.27
C ASP A 352 4.95 0.26 -10.19
N THR A 353 6.23 -0.10 -10.04
CA THR A 353 6.68 -1.49 -9.97
C THR A 353 6.08 -2.20 -8.75
N VAL A 354 6.21 -1.60 -7.57
CA VAL A 354 5.71 -2.16 -6.30
C VAL A 354 4.18 -2.26 -6.33
N SER A 355 3.49 -1.18 -6.67
CA SER A 355 2.02 -1.19 -6.70
C SER A 355 1.42 -2.15 -7.73
N LYS A 356 2.04 -2.31 -8.91
CA LYS A 356 1.59 -3.30 -9.92
C LYS A 356 1.73 -4.72 -9.40
N LYS A 357 2.77 -5.02 -8.63
CA LYS A 357 2.98 -6.35 -8.06
C LYS A 357 1.87 -6.73 -7.07
N PHE A 358 1.40 -5.78 -6.25
CA PHE A 358 0.51 -6.07 -5.13
C PHE A 358 -0.97 -5.73 -5.37
N GLY A 359 -1.29 -4.76 -6.24
CA GLY A 359 -2.67 -4.44 -6.61
C GLY A 359 -2.95 -4.49 -8.12
N GLY A 360 -1.98 -4.93 -8.93
CA GLY A 360 -2.16 -5.08 -10.37
C GLY A 360 -2.60 -3.78 -11.05
N LYS A 361 -3.57 -3.93 -11.96
CA LYS A 361 -4.21 -2.81 -12.68
C LYS A 361 -5.14 -1.98 -11.80
N TYR A 362 -5.51 -2.47 -10.62
CA TYR A 362 -6.45 -1.82 -9.72
C TYR A 362 -5.77 -0.89 -8.72
N ALA A 363 -4.51 -1.17 -8.38
CA ALA A 363 -3.73 -0.38 -7.44
C ALA A 363 -3.81 1.12 -7.75
N LYS A 364 -4.08 1.92 -6.72
CA LYS A 364 -3.98 3.37 -6.80
C LYS A 364 -2.60 3.80 -6.36
N ARG A 365 -2.02 4.75 -7.09
CA ARG A 365 -0.65 5.22 -6.87
C ARG A 365 -0.70 6.71 -6.58
N PHE A 366 -0.10 7.08 -5.46
CA PHE A 366 -0.09 8.46 -5.00
C PHE A 366 1.33 8.88 -4.66
N LEU A 367 1.81 9.92 -5.35
CA LEU A 367 3.05 10.58 -5.01
C LEU A 367 2.72 11.88 -4.29
N LEU A 368 3.00 11.90 -2.99
CA LEU A 368 2.88 13.07 -2.15
C LEU A 368 4.25 13.74 -2.05
N ALA A 369 4.40 14.93 -2.62
CA ALA A 369 5.67 15.64 -2.63
C ALA A 369 5.56 17.00 -1.94
N SER A 370 6.59 17.46 -1.24
CA SER A 370 6.59 18.83 -0.73
C SER A 370 6.66 19.86 -1.86
N TYR A 371 7.46 19.60 -2.88
CA TYR A 371 7.47 20.24 -4.21
C TYR A 371 8.01 19.23 -5.23
N ILE A 372 7.83 19.46 -6.54
CA ILE A 372 8.31 18.52 -7.57
C ILE A 372 9.72 18.88 -8.04
N SER A 373 9.92 20.10 -8.54
CA SER A 373 11.24 20.63 -8.91
C SER A 373 11.18 22.15 -8.85
N HIS A 374 12.33 22.80 -8.71
CA HIS A 374 12.44 24.25 -8.90
C HIS A 374 12.53 24.65 -10.39
N ASN A 375 12.70 23.68 -11.28
CA ASN A 375 12.72 23.88 -12.71
C ASN A 375 11.36 23.50 -13.32
N GLU A 376 10.67 24.47 -13.90
CA GLU A 376 9.33 24.28 -14.48
C GLU A 376 9.28 23.22 -15.59
N ALA A 377 10.32 23.13 -16.43
CA ALA A 377 10.37 22.13 -17.50
C ALA A 377 10.55 20.71 -16.94
N THR A 378 11.41 20.56 -15.93
CA THR A 378 11.58 19.28 -15.19
C THR A 378 10.27 18.90 -14.51
N GLU A 379 9.63 19.83 -13.81
CA GLU A 379 8.35 19.60 -13.15
C GLU A 379 7.26 19.15 -14.13
N ALA A 380 7.10 19.87 -15.26
CA ALA A 380 6.13 19.52 -16.28
C ALA A 380 6.35 18.11 -16.83
N HIS A 381 7.61 17.72 -17.06
CA HIS A 381 7.96 16.38 -17.52
C HIS A 381 7.69 15.29 -16.47
N ILE A 382 7.96 15.54 -15.19
CA ILE A 382 7.62 14.60 -14.10
C ILE A 382 6.10 14.45 -13.98
N ARG A 383 5.33 15.54 -14.01
CA ARG A 383 3.86 15.49 -13.98
C ARG A 383 3.29 14.77 -15.19
N GLN A 384 3.84 14.98 -16.38
CA GLN A 384 3.40 14.27 -17.59
C GLN A 384 3.67 12.77 -17.45
N ARG A 385 4.88 12.38 -17.04
CA ARG A 385 5.21 10.97 -16.83
C ARG A 385 4.31 10.32 -15.78
N ALA A 386 4.04 11.00 -14.67
CA ALA A 386 3.13 10.49 -13.66
C ALA A 386 1.72 10.27 -14.22
N ARG A 387 1.20 11.18 -15.05
CA ARG A 387 -0.07 10.97 -15.77
C ARG A 387 -0.04 9.76 -16.70
N ASP A 388 1.04 9.60 -17.49
CA ASP A 388 1.19 8.47 -18.41
C ASP A 388 1.26 7.12 -17.66
N MET A 389 1.67 7.14 -16.39
CA MET A 389 1.80 5.98 -15.51
C MET A 389 0.59 5.80 -14.57
N ASP A 390 -0.46 6.61 -14.69
CA ASP A 390 -1.63 6.62 -13.78
C ASP A 390 -1.23 6.79 -12.30
N ILE A 391 -0.28 7.70 -12.05
CA ILE A 391 0.16 8.13 -10.73
C ILE A 391 -0.42 9.51 -10.45
N THR A 392 -1.22 9.60 -9.40
CA THR A 392 -1.72 10.89 -8.92
C THR A 392 -0.62 11.59 -8.13
N VAL A 393 -0.22 12.79 -8.57
CA VAL A 393 0.80 13.60 -7.88
C VAL A 393 0.12 14.75 -7.15
N VAL A 394 0.44 14.91 -5.86
CA VAL A 394 0.09 16.09 -5.08
C VAL A 394 1.38 16.71 -4.59
N ALA A 395 1.71 17.86 -5.17
CA ALA A 395 2.74 18.72 -4.62
C ALA A 395 2.10 19.63 -3.58
N LEU A 396 2.66 19.68 -2.38
CA LEU A 396 2.17 20.56 -1.33
C LEU A 396 2.34 22.04 -1.70
N SER A 397 3.32 22.37 -2.54
CA SER A 397 3.43 23.68 -3.20
C SER A 397 2.17 24.10 -3.95
N ASP A 398 1.31 23.16 -4.38
CA ASP A 398 0.05 23.43 -5.07
C ASP A 398 -1.13 23.68 -4.11
N ILE A 399 -0.90 23.62 -2.79
CA ILE A 399 -1.91 23.81 -1.76
C ILE A 399 -1.75 25.18 -1.13
N ASP A 400 -2.74 26.05 -1.37
CA ASP A 400 -2.78 27.39 -0.80
C ASP A 400 -2.57 27.37 0.72
N ASN A 401 -1.52 28.06 1.16
CA ASN A 401 -1.11 28.19 2.57
C ASN A 401 -0.85 26.87 3.31
N LEU A 402 -0.70 25.73 2.59
CA LEU A 402 -0.50 24.40 3.21
C LEU A 402 -1.51 24.11 4.31
N ASN A 403 -2.76 24.51 4.08
CA ASN A 403 -3.80 24.40 5.10
C ASN A 403 -4.19 22.91 5.29
N ARG A 404 -4.37 22.52 6.56
CA ARG A 404 -4.64 21.13 6.98
C ARG A 404 -5.83 20.53 6.25
N GLU A 405 -6.93 21.27 6.16
CA GLU A 405 -8.17 20.79 5.53
C GLU A 405 -8.03 20.55 4.03
N SER A 406 -7.27 21.40 3.32
CA SER A 406 -7.00 21.18 1.89
C SER A 406 -6.09 19.98 1.69
N PHE A 407 -5.13 19.74 2.58
CA PHE A 407 -4.32 18.53 2.53
C PHE A 407 -5.18 17.29 2.79
N LYS A 408 -6.00 17.28 3.86
CA LYS A 408 -6.96 16.18 4.10
C LYS A 408 -7.87 15.96 2.90
N ARG A 409 -8.37 17.01 2.24
CA ARG A 409 -9.20 16.88 1.03
C ARG A 409 -8.44 16.22 -0.13
N ARG A 410 -7.16 16.52 -0.33
CA ARG A 410 -6.32 15.85 -1.34
C ARG A 410 -6.17 14.36 -1.00
N LEU A 411 -5.85 14.03 0.25
CA LEU A 411 -5.74 12.64 0.71
C LEU A 411 -7.07 11.87 0.57
N LYS A 412 -8.20 12.50 0.94
CA LYS A 412 -9.55 11.96 0.78
C LYS A 412 -9.81 11.55 -0.67
N ASN A 413 -9.49 12.41 -1.64
CA ASN A 413 -9.74 12.14 -3.06
C ASN A 413 -8.92 10.99 -3.64
N VAL A 414 -7.82 10.60 -2.99
CA VAL A 414 -6.92 9.54 -3.46
C VAL A 414 -7.42 8.15 -3.05
N ILE A 415 -8.05 8.07 -1.88
CA ILE A 415 -8.58 6.82 -1.34
C ILE A 415 -9.92 6.46 -1.99
N LYS A 416 -10.78 7.46 -2.23
CA LYS A 416 -12.01 7.31 -3.05
C LYS A 416 -11.69 6.72 -4.41
#